data_AF-A0A7D8UEL1-F1
#
_entry.id   AF-A0A7D8UEL1-F1
#
_cell.length_a   1.000
_cell.length_b   1.000
_cell.length_c   1.000
_cell.angle_alpha   90.00
_cell.angle_beta   90.00
_cell.angle_gamma   90.00
#
_symmetry.space_group_name_H-M   'P 1'
#
loop_
_entity.id
_entity.type
_entity.pdbx_description
1 polymer ?
#
loop_
_entity_poly.entity_id
_entity_poly.type
_entity_poly.pdbx_seq_one_letter_code
_entity_poly.pdbx_strand_id
1 'polypeptide(L)'
;MAGWSGFLAVLVGAFGAHGLPDFLESRYDLAPDLLAKRLDQFDVGVRYHLGHSLALLALALAASGGIVRGGRLTGWVLGLLLAGIVLFSGSLYVLVLSDTPRWGAVTPLGGVLWLVAWGLIATAYRRRSP
;
A
#
# COMPACT_ATOMS: atom_id res chain seq x y z
N MET A 1 11.87 7.17 3.90
CA MET A 1 10.45 6.72 3.83
C MET A 1 10.25 5.70 2.71
N ALA A 2 10.52 6.03 1.44
CA ALA A 2 10.33 5.10 0.31
C ALA A 2 11.10 3.77 0.45
N GLY A 3 12.41 3.82 0.80
CA GLY A 3 13.21 2.61 1.00
C GLY A 3 12.68 1.70 2.11
N TRP A 4 12.29 2.27 3.25
CA TRP A 4 11.65 1.52 4.34
C TRP A 4 10.32 0.89 3.93
N SER A 5 9.49 1.64 3.19
CA SER A 5 8.22 1.14 2.65
C SER A 5 8.46 -0.06 1.71
N GLY A 6 9.40 0.06 0.78
CA GLY A 6 9.76 -1.04 -0.14
C GLY A 6 10.32 -2.26 0.60
N PHE A 7 11.20 -2.05 1.57
CA PHE A 7 11.72 -3.12 2.43
C PHE A 7 10.59 -3.87 3.13
N LEU A 8 9.66 -3.15 3.77
CA LEU A 8 8.51 -3.76 4.44
C LEU A 8 7.58 -4.47 3.46
N ALA A 9 7.32 -3.90 2.27
CA ALA A 9 6.50 -4.54 1.25
C ALA A 9 7.08 -5.90 0.82
N VAL A 10 8.40 -5.98 0.62
CA VAL A 10 9.09 -7.24 0.29
C VAL A 10 9.03 -8.23 1.45
N LEU A 11 9.33 -7.78 2.67
CA LEU A 11 9.29 -8.63 3.86
C LEU A 11 7.90 -9.22 4.10
N VAL A 12 6.87 -8.37 4.09
CA VAL A 12 5.47 -8.78 4.30
C VAL A 12 5.00 -9.66 3.14
N GLY A 13 5.40 -9.36 1.90
CA GLY A 13 5.07 -10.19 0.74
C GLY A 13 5.67 -11.59 0.81
N ALA A 14 6.94 -11.71 1.20
CA ALA A 14 7.59 -13.01 1.38
C ALA A 14 6.91 -13.82 2.48
N PHE A 15 6.55 -13.17 3.60
CA PHE A 15 5.73 -13.82 4.64
C PHE A 15 4.36 -14.25 4.11
N GLY A 16 3.67 -13.39 3.34
CA GLY A 16 2.37 -13.70 2.73
C GLY A 16 2.39 -14.93 1.81
N ALA A 17 3.44 -15.07 1.01
CA ALA A 17 3.57 -16.16 0.04
C ALA A 17 3.98 -17.50 0.66
N HIS A 18 4.75 -17.48 1.75
CA HIS A 18 5.39 -18.69 2.28
C HIS A 18 4.96 -19.06 3.70
N GLY A 19 4.73 -18.08 4.59
CA GLY A 19 4.47 -18.33 6.01
C GLY A 19 3.01 -18.10 6.43
N LEU A 20 2.27 -17.27 5.69
CA LEU A 20 0.90 -16.92 6.07
C LEU A 20 -0.10 -18.09 6.03
N PRO A 21 -0.08 -19.00 5.04
CA PRO A 21 -1.00 -20.16 5.04
C PRO A 21 -0.87 -20.99 6.31
N ASP A 22 0.33 -21.47 6.63
CA ASP A 22 0.64 -22.25 7.82
C ASP A 22 0.29 -21.50 9.11
N PHE A 23 0.53 -20.18 9.14
CA PHE A 23 0.16 -19.33 10.28
C PHE A 23 -1.37 -19.30 10.49
N LEU A 24 -2.15 -19.15 9.42
CA LEU A 24 -3.60 -19.10 9.54
C LEU A 24 -4.19 -20.46 9.91
N GLU A 25 -3.73 -21.54 9.29
CA GLU A 25 -4.16 -22.91 9.57
C GLU A 25 -3.83 -23.33 11.01
N SER A 26 -2.67 -22.93 11.53
CA SER A 26 -2.27 -23.25 12.92
C SER A 26 -2.98 -22.40 13.97
N ARG A 27 -3.48 -21.21 13.60
CA ARG A 27 -4.05 -20.25 14.55
C ARG A 27 -5.58 -20.23 14.57
N TYR A 28 -6.22 -20.56 13.46
CA TYR A 28 -7.65 -20.43 13.21
C TYR A 28 -8.20 -21.66 12.48
N ASP A 29 -9.39 -22.12 12.88
CA ASP A 29 -10.12 -23.20 12.18
C ASP A 29 -11.02 -22.59 11.08
N LEU A 30 -10.39 -22.13 10.00
CA LEU A 30 -11.07 -21.47 8.89
C LEU A 30 -11.60 -22.49 7.88
N ALA A 31 -12.82 -22.29 7.41
CA ALA A 31 -13.31 -23.02 6.24
C ALA A 31 -12.41 -22.75 5.01
N PRO A 32 -12.22 -23.73 4.09
CA PRO A 32 -11.26 -23.60 2.98
C PRO A 32 -11.49 -22.37 2.09
N ASP A 33 -12.74 -21.99 1.85
CA ASP A 33 -13.12 -20.81 1.08
C ASP A 33 -12.75 -19.51 1.81
N LEU A 34 -12.90 -19.49 3.14
CA LEU A 34 -12.50 -18.35 3.95
C LEU A 34 -10.99 -18.20 4.03
N LEU A 35 -10.24 -19.31 4.16
CA LEU A 35 -8.77 -19.30 4.10
C LEU A 35 -8.29 -18.73 2.77
N ALA A 36 -8.80 -19.23 1.64
CA ALA A 36 -8.45 -18.71 0.32
C ALA A 36 -8.74 -17.20 0.20
N LYS A 37 -9.89 -16.73 0.71
CA LYS A 37 -10.23 -15.31 0.75
C LYS A 37 -9.26 -14.49 1.59
N ARG A 38 -8.80 -15.00 2.73
CA ARG A 38 -7.83 -14.30 3.60
C ARG A 38 -6.47 -14.17 2.93
N LEU A 39 -6.00 -15.23 2.27
CA LEU A 39 -4.77 -15.20 1.50
C LEU A 39 -4.84 -14.19 0.34
N ASP A 40 -5.95 -14.17 -0.41
CA ASP A 40 -6.18 -13.19 -1.47
C ASP A 40 -6.22 -11.75 -0.94
N GLN A 41 -6.94 -11.50 0.17
CA GLN A 41 -6.99 -10.18 0.81
C GLN A 41 -5.61 -9.69 1.25
N PHE A 42 -4.77 -10.59 1.78
CA PHE A 42 -3.40 -10.24 2.17
C PHE A 42 -2.53 -9.92 0.95
N ASP A 43 -2.62 -10.73 -0.11
CA ASP A 43 -1.88 -10.53 -1.36
C ASP A 43 -2.28 -9.21 -2.05
N VAL A 44 -3.58 -8.88 -2.08
CA VAL A 44 -4.05 -7.56 -2.51
C VAL A 44 -3.37 -6.46 -1.70
N GLY A 45 -3.31 -6.59 -0.37
CA GLY A 45 -2.58 -5.66 0.49
C GLY A 45 -1.11 -5.51 0.10
N VAL A 46 -0.40 -6.61 -0.14
CA VAL A 46 1.02 -6.67 -0.57
C VAL A 46 1.23 -5.99 -1.93
N ARG A 47 0.44 -6.34 -2.95
CA ARG A 47 0.57 -5.77 -4.30
C ARG A 47 0.42 -4.26 -4.28
N TYR A 48 -0.60 -3.76 -3.57
CA TYR A 48 -0.82 -2.31 -3.45
C TYR A 48 0.25 -1.61 -2.60
N HIS A 49 0.77 -2.25 -1.55
CA HIS A 49 1.88 -1.73 -0.74
C HIS A 49 3.15 -1.59 -1.59
N LEU A 50 3.52 -2.62 -2.35
CA LEU A 50 4.69 -2.59 -3.22
C LEU A 50 4.53 -1.55 -4.33
N GLY A 51 3.38 -1.53 -5.03
CA GLY A 51 3.10 -0.58 -6.10
C GLY A 51 3.22 0.88 -5.65
N HIS A 52 2.66 1.23 -4.49
CA HIS A 52 2.74 2.59 -3.96
C HIS A 52 4.11 2.88 -3.31
N SER A 53 4.84 1.87 -2.82
CA SER A 53 6.25 2.01 -2.42
C SER A 53 7.14 2.37 -3.60
N LEU A 54 6.91 1.77 -4.77
CA LEU A 54 7.62 2.11 -6.01
C LEU A 54 7.26 3.51 -6.48
N ALA A 55 5.99 3.92 -6.38
CA ALA A 55 5.57 5.29 -6.68
C ALA A 55 6.23 6.32 -5.74
N LEU A 56 6.31 6.02 -4.45
CA LEU A 56 7.06 6.83 -3.46
C LEU A 56 8.54 6.95 -3.84
N LEU A 57 9.18 5.85 -4.22
CA LEU A 57 10.58 5.83 -4.64
C LEU A 57 10.80 6.66 -5.90
N ALA A 58 9.97 6.47 -6.93
CA ALA A 58 10.05 7.19 -8.19
C ALA A 58 9.91 8.71 -7.97
N LEU A 59 8.93 9.14 -7.17
CA LEU A 59 8.72 10.56 -6.89
C LEU A 59 9.84 11.16 -6.03
N ALA A 60 10.36 10.41 -5.06
CA ALA A 60 11.51 10.84 -4.26
C ALA A 60 12.76 11.05 -5.12
N LEU A 61 13.06 10.11 -6.03
CA LEU A 61 14.20 10.21 -6.95
C LEU A 61 14.01 11.36 -7.96
N ALA A 62 12.79 11.53 -8.49
CA ALA A 62 12.50 12.62 -9.41
C ALA A 62 12.63 14.00 -8.74
N ALA A 63 12.28 14.12 -7.46
CA ALA A 63 12.47 15.34 -6.68
C ALA A 63 13.95 15.59 -6.38
N SER A 64 14.72 14.57 -5.98
CA SER A 64 16.15 14.72 -5.69
C SER A 64 16.98 15.02 -6.95
N GLY A 65 16.59 14.47 -8.10
CA GLY A 65 17.23 14.71 -9.39
C GLY A 65 16.82 16.01 -10.08
N GLY A 66 15.99 16.85 -9.46
CA GLY A 66 15.53 18.12 -10.02
C GLY A 66 14.50 18.02 -11.15
N ILE A 67 14.06 16.80 -11.51
CA ILE A 67 13.03 16.56 -12.54
C ILE A 67 11.69 17.13 -12.09
N VAL A 68 11.35 16.96 -10.81
CA VAL A 68 10.16 17.54 -10.19
C VAL A 68 10.60 18.58 -9.16
N ARG A 69 9.90 19.72 -9.09
CA ARG A 69 10.17 20.72 -8.07
C ARG A 69 9.87 20.13 -6.68
N GLY A 70 10.89 20.02 -5.83
CA GLY A 70 10.72 19.74 -4.41
C GLY A 70 9.96 20.89 -3.76
N GLY A 71 8.69 20.68 -3.44
CA GLY A 71 7.83 21.71 -2.87
C GLY A 71 6.65 21.11 -2.13
N ARG A 72 5.80 21.97 -1.58
CA ARG A 72 4.68 21.57 -0.72
C ARG A 72 3.76 20.52 -1.37
N LEU A 73 3.49 20.65 -2.67
CA LEU A 73 2.67 19.68 -3.42
C LEU A 73 3.30 18.28 -3.45
N THR A 74 4.60 18.17 -3.73
CA THR A 74 5.34 16.90 -3.71
C THR A 74 5.29 16.25 -2.33
N GLY A 75 5.46 17.06 -1.27
CA GLY A 75 5.30 16.61 0.11
C GLY A 75 3.92 16.04 0.41
N TRP A 76 2.85 16.71 -0.05
CA TRP A 76 1.48 16.20 0.08
C TRP A 76 1.28 14.88 -0.65
N VAL A 77 1.74 14.75 -1.90
CA VAL A 77 1.62 13.51 -2.68
C VAL A 77 2.35 12.36 -1.98
N LEU A 78 3.59 12.58 -1.52
CA LEU A 78 4.34 11.57 -0.77
C LEU A 78 3.61 11.17 0.52
N GLY A 79 3.06 12.13 1.25
CA GLY A 79 2.28 11.87 2.47
C GLY A 79 1.02 11.07 2.20
N LEU A 80 0.25 11.41 1.16
CA LEU A 80 -0.97 10.71 0.76
C LEU A 80 -0.69 9.27 0.30
N LEU A 81 0.39 9.06 -0.46
CA LEU A 81 0.84 7.72 -0.87
C LEU A 81 1.16 6.85 0.35
N LEU A 82 1.94 7.39 1.30
CA LEU A 82 2.33 6.67 2.51
C LEU A 82 1.13 6.40 3.43
N ALA A 83 0.28 7.39 3.66
CA ALA A 83 -0.93 7.23 4.47
C ALA A 83 -1.90 6.22 3.84
N GLY A 84 -2.02 6.22 2.50
CA GLY A 84 -2.79 5.21 1.77
C GLY A 84 -2.23 3.80 1.97
N ILE A 85 -0.90 3.60 1.98
CA ILE A 85 -0.29 2.30 2.30
C ILE A 85 -0.68 1.83 3.70
N VAL A 86 -0.58 2.71 4.69
CA VAL A 86 -0.91 2.36 6.08
C VAL A 86 -2.39 2.00 6.21
N LEU A 87 -3.29 2.80 5.65
CA LEU A 87 -4.73 2.60 5.79
C LEU A 87 -5.28 1.48 4.91
N PHE A 88 -4.83 1.36 3.66
CA PHE A 88 -5.31 0.33 2.73
C PHE A 88 -4.63 -1.01 3.02
N SER A 89 -3.31 -1.09 2.80
CA SER A 89 -2.58 -2.36 2.94
C SER A 89 -2.46 -2.79 4.39
N GLY A 90 -2.17 -1.86 5.30
CA GLY A 90 -2.09 -2.17 6.73
C GLY A 90 -3.40 -2.70 7.30
N SER A 91 -4.56 -2.15 6.90
CA SER A 91 -5.85 -2.68 7.37
C SER A 91 -6.16 -4.08 6.84
N LEU A 92 -5.76 -4.41 5.61
CA LEU A 92 -5.88 -5.76 5.07
C LEU A 92 -4.95 -6.75 5.80
N TYR A 93 -3.73 -6.34 6.15
CA TYR A 93 -2.85 -7.17 6.97
C TYR A 93 -3.44 -7.45 8.34
N VAL A 94 -3.95 -6.41 9.01
CA VAL A 94 -4.60 -6.57 10.33
C VAL A 94 -5.86 -7.43 10.21
N LEU A 95 -6.69 -7.21 9.19
CA LEU A 95 -7.89 -8.02 8.93
C LEU A 95 -7.53 -9.50 8.88
N VAL A 96 -6.49 -9.84 8.12
CA VAL A 96 -6.12 -11.24 7.88
C VAL A 96 -5.42 -11.85 9.09
N LEU A 97 -4.43 -11.16 9.66
CA LEU A 97 -3.64 -11.67 10.79
C LEU A 97 -4.46 -11.82 12.08
N SER A 98 -5.55 -11.05 12.23
CA SER A 98 -6.44 -11.12 13.39
C SER A 98 -7.78 -11.81 13.10
N ASP A 99 -7.98 -12.31 11.88
CA ASP A 99 -9.27 -12.80 11.35
C ASP A 99 -10.47 -11.91 11.73
N THR A 100 -10.32 -10.60 11.57
CA THR A 100 -11.31 -9.61 12.02
C THR A 100 -11.81 -8.76 10.84
N PRO A 101 -12.89 -9.17 10.14
CA PRO A 101 -13.36 -8.57 8.88
C PRO A 101 -13.67 -7.07 8.94
N ARG A 102 -14.04 -6.54 10.12
CA ARG A 102 -14.38 -5.12 10.30
C ARG A 102 -13.26 -4.16 9.92
N TRP A 103 -12.00 -4.61 9.96
CA TRP A 103 -10.85 -3.79 9.51
C TRP A 103 -10.93 -3.46 8.02
N GLY A 104 -11.65 -4.26 7.23
CA GLY A 104 -11.88 -4.00 5.81
C GLY A 104 -12.67 -2.72 5.53
N ALA A 105 -13.41 -2.19 6.52
CA ALA A 105 -14.08 -0.90 6.40
C ALA A 105 -13.10 0.29 6.37
N VAL A 106 -11.85 0.11 6.82
CA VAL A 106 -10.80 1.13 6.78
C VAL A 106 -10.15 1.20 5.41
N THR A 107 -10.08 0.07 4.68
CA THR A 107 -9.41 -0.06 3.39
C THR A 107 -9.85 0.99 2.35
N PRO A 108 -11.15 1.33 2.18
CA PRO A 108 -11.59 2.36 1.24
C PRO A 108 -11.00 3.75 1.51
N LEU A 109 -10.73 4.09 2.77
CA LEU A 109 -10.13 5.39 3.12
C LEU A 109 -8.74 5.52 2.51
N GLY A 110 -7.92 4.47 2.59
CA GLY A 110 -6.60 4.46 1.96
C GLY A 110 -6.68 4.54 0.43
N GLY A 111 -7.67 3.89 -0.17
CA GLY A 111 -7.93 3.98 -1.61
C GLY A 111 -8.25 5.40 -2.07
N VAL A 112 -9.08 6.13 -1.31
CA VAL A 112 -9.37 7.55 -1.57
C VAL A 112 -8.11 8.41 -1.50
N LEU A 113 -7.23 8.19 -0.51
CA LEU A 113 -5.98 8.95 -0.41
C LEU A 113 -5.08 8.73 -1.64
N TRP A 114 -5.00 7.50 -2.14
CA TRP A 114 -4.27 7.23 -3.38
C TRP A 114 -4.93 7.88 -4.60
N LEU A 115 -6.26 7.83 -4.74
CA LEU A 115 -6.97 8.53 -5.82
C LEU A 115 -6.64 10.04 -5.82
N VAL A 116 -6.64 10.67 -4.64
CA VAL A 116 -6.26 12.09 -4.52
C VAL A 116 -4.79 12.29 -4.89
N ALA A 117 -3.87 11.44 -4.41
CA ALA A 117 -2.45 11.53 -4.74
C ALA A 117 -2.20 11.45 -6.26
N TRP A 118 -2.79 10.45 -6.92
CA TRP A 118 -2.70 10.27 -8.37
C TRP A 118 -3.36 11.41 -9.15
N GLY A 119 -4.50 11.94 -8.68
CA GLY A 119 -5.14 13.11 -9.26
C GLY A 119 -4.26 14.37 -9.18
N LEU A 120 -3.55 14.57 -8.07
CA LEU A 120 -2.58 15.66 -7.92
C LEU A 120 -1.39 15.50 -8.87
N ILE A 121 -0.88 14.28 -9.05
CA ILE A 121 0.19 13.99 -10.02
C ILE A 121 -0.28 14.30 -11.45
N ALA A 122 -1.47 13.84 -11.83
CA ALA A 122 -2.03 14.04 -13.17
C ALA A 122 -2.24 15.52 -13.51
N THR A 123 -2.73 16.32 -12.55
CA THR A 123 -2.94 17.76 -12.75
C THR A 123 -1.66 18.58 -12.71
N ALA A 124 -0.64 18.15 -11.96
CA ALA A 124 0.67 18.78 -11.96
C ALA A 124 1.38 18.66 -13.32
N TYR A 125 1.22 17.53 -14.01
CA TYR A 125 1.81 17.32 -15.35
C TYR A 125 1.20 18.25 -16.41
N ARG A 126 -0.12 18.49 -16.36
CA ARG A 126 -0.81 19.41 -17.29
C ARG A 126 -0.33 20.86 -17.20
N ARG A 127 0.18 21.30 -16.05
CA ARG A 127 0.73 22.66 -15.87
C ARG A 127 2.13 22.83 -16.47
N ARG A 128 2.72 21.76 -17.03
CA ARG A 128 4.07 21.76 -17.62
C ARG A 128 4.07 21.60 -19.14
N SER A 129 2.92 21.52 -19.79
CA SER A 129 2.84 21.59 -21.26
C SER A 129 3.12 23.03 -21.71
N PRO A 130 4.04 23.24 -22.68
CA PRO A 130 4.39 24.57 -23.19
C PRO A 130 3.22 25.29 -23.85
#